data_AF-A0A1G7ECU8-F1
#
_entry.id   AF-A0A1G7ECU8-F1
#
_cell.length_a   1.000
_cell.length_b   1.000
_cell.length_c   1.000
_cell.angle_alpha   90.00
_cell.angle_beta   90.00
_cell.angle_gamma   90.00
#
_symmetry.space_group_name_H-M   'P 1'
#
loop_
_entity.id
_entity.type
_entity.pdbx_description
1 polymer ?
#
loop_
_entity_poly.entity_id
_entity_poly.type
_entity_poly.pdbx_seq_one_letter_code
_entity_poly.pdbx_strand_id
1 'polypeptide(L)' 'MMKELAPLLHSQLRLAVVSLLIGLEEADFMYLKEKTNATSGNLSVQLDKLEQAGYITIKKNS' A
#
# COMPACT_ATOMS: atom_id res chain seq x y z
N MET A 1 -1.72 27.30 0.56
CA MET A 1 -2.90 26.49 0.15
C MET A 1 -2.57 25.04 0.42
N MET A 2 -3.47 24.29 1.04
CA MET A 2 -3.31 22.84 1.22
C MET A 2 -3.43 22.16 -0.15
N LYS A 3 -2.49 21.25 -0.49
CA LYS A 3 -2.56 20.50 -1.73
C LYS A 3 -3.56 19.35 -1.57
N GLU A 4 -4.35 19.10 -2.62
CA GLU A 4 -5.24 17.94 -2.69
C GLU A 4 -4.43 16.63 -2.56
N LEU A 5 -5.04 15.64 -1.91
CA LEU A 5 -4.47 14.30 -1.88
C LEU A 5 -4.56 13.69 -3.28
N ALA A 6 -3.56 12.89 -3.65
CA ALA A 6 -3.62 12.19 -4.93
C ALA A 6 -4.90 11.31 -4.98
N PRO A 7 -5.70 11.34 -6.06
CA PRO A 7 -6.95 10.57 -6.15
C PRO A 7 -6.75 9.07 -5.90
N LEU A 8 -5.57 8.54 -6.25
CA LEU A 8 -5.19 7.18 -5.92
C LEU A 8 -5.17 6.95 -4.40
N LEU A 9 -4.69 7.88 -3.59
CA LEU A 9 -4.62 7.72 -2.14
C LEU A 9 -5.95 8.00 -1.41
N HIS A 10 -7.03 8.35 -2.11
CA HIS A 10 -8.37 8.49 -1.49
C HIS A 10 -8.94 7.16 -0.96
N SER A 11 -8.40 6.02 -1.41
CA SER A 11 -8.72 4.72 -0.81
C SER A 11 -8.01 4.59 0.53
N GLN A 12 -8.79 4.36 1.59
CA GLN A 12 -8.29 4.17 2.96
C GLN A 12 -7.21 3.09 3.02
N LEU A 13 -7.40 1.96 2.33
CA LEU A 13 -6.43 0.87 2.32
C LEU A 13 -5.11 1.27 1.65
N ARG A 14 -5.17 1.97 0.53
CA ARG A 14 -3.96 2.43 -0.17
C ARG A 14 -3.19 3.46 0.64
N LEU A 15 -3.91 4.39 1.26
CA LEU A 15 -3.31 5.37 2.16
C LEU A 15 -2.66 4.69 3.38
N ALA A 16 -3.33 3.71 3.99
CA ALA A 16 -2.78 2.97 5.12
C ALA A 16 -1.49 2.24 4.76
N VAL A 17 -1.45 1.52 3.63
CA VAL A 17 -0.23 0.83 3.15
C VAL A 17 0.93 1.81 2.95
N VAL A 18 0.71 2.90 2.20
CA VAL A 18 1.76 3.89 1.95
C VAL A 18 2.22 4.54 3.25
N SER A 19 1.29 4.86 4.15
CA SER A 19 1.63 5.48 5.45
C SER A 19 2.48 4.57 6.33
N LEU A 20 2.20 3.25 6.34
CA LEU A 20 3.03 2.27 7.06
C LEU A 20 4.44 2.22 6.48
N LEU A 21 4.57 2.24 5.15
CA LEU A 21 5.87 2.15 4.47
C LEU A 21 6.71 3.43 4.55
N ILE A 22 6.16 4.59 4.92
CA ILE A 22 6.96 5.81 5.13
C ILE A 22 7.97 5.62 6.28
N GLY A 23 7.62 4.83 7.30
CA GLY A 23 8.46 4.60 8.48
C GLY A 23 9.25 3.30 8.45
N LEU A 24 9.14 2.51 7.38
CA LEU A 24 9.75 1.19 7.25
C LEU A 24 10.59 1.12 5.97
N GLU A 25 11.72 0.41 6.01
CA GLU A 25 12.52 0.16 4.81
C GLU A 25 11.78 -0.78 3.83
N GLU A 26 11.18 -1.84 4.38
CA GLU A 26 10.32 -2.77 3.66
C GLU A 26 9.31 -3.41 4.64
N ALA A 27 8.27 -4.02 4.10
CA ALA A 27 7.31 -4.82 4.87
C ALA A 27 6.83 -6.01 4.05
N ASP A 28 6.63 -7.15 4.72
CA ASP A 28 6.07 -8.32 4.07
C ASP A 28 4.54 -8.23 3.91
N PHE A 29 3.99 -9.08 3.04
CA PHE A 29 2.57 -9.10 2.74
C PHE A 29 1.70 -9.42 3.97
N MET A 30 2.16 -10.32 4.86
CA MET A 30 1.38 -10.73 6.03
C MET A 30 1.32 -9.62 7.07
N TYR A 31 2.41 -8.90 7.28
CA TYR A 31 2.47 -7.71 8.11
C TYR A 31 1.47 -6.66 7.62
N LEU A 32 1.49 -6.31 6.33
CA LEU A 32 0.56 -5.32 5.77
C LEU A 32 -0.89 -5.79 5.91
N LYS A 33 -1.16 -7.08 5.67
CA LYS A 33 -2.49 -7.67 5.83
C LYS A 33 -2.99 -7.56 7.27
N GLU A 34 -2.16 -7.90 8.25
CA GLU A 34 -2.50 -7.82 9.67
C GLU A 34 -2.75 -6.36 10.10
N LYS A 35 -1.85 -5.44 9.76
CA LYS A 35 -1.96 -4.03 10.15
C LYS A 35 -3.12 -3.29 9.50
N THR A 36 -3.52 -3.70 8.30
CA THR A 36 -4.64 -3.08 7.58
C THR A 36 -5.96 -3.83 7.77
N ASN A 37 -5.94 -4.99 8.42
CA ASN A 37 -7.08 -5.91 8.53
C ASN A 37 -7.74 -6.24 7.17
N ALA A 38 -6.94 -6.23 6.10
CA ALA A 38 -7.42 -6.48 4.75
C ALA A 38 -7.54 -7.98 4.47
N THR A 39 -8.41 -8.35 3.53
CA THR A 39 -8.39 -9.69 2.94
C THR A 39 -7.21 -9.81 1.98
N SER A 40 -6.66 -11.02 1.80
CA SER A 40 -5.52 -11.24 0.90
C SER A 40 -5.81 -10.78 -0.53
N GLY A 41 -7.02 -11.06 -1.04
CA GLY A 41 -7.41 -10.66 -2.40
C GLY A 41 -7.51 -9.14 -2.57
N ASN A 42 -8.12 -8.44 -1.61
CA ASN A 42 -8.20 -6.98 -1.68
C ASN A 42 -6.81 -6.34 -1.55
N LEU A 43 -5.98 -6.82 -0.62
CA LEU A 43 -4.63 -6.31 -0.43
C LEU A 43 -3.79 -6.47 -1.70
N SER A 44 -3.79 -7.65 -2.32
CA SER A 44 -3.05 -7.88 -3.58
C SER A 44 -3.44 -6.87 -4.66
N VAL A 45 -4.74 -6.71 -4.92
CA VAL A 45 -5.24 -5.78 -5.96
C VAL A 45 -4.85 -4.33 -5.66
N GLN A 46 -4.83 -3.92 -4.38
CA GLN A 46 -4.41 -2.57 -4.03
C GLN A 46 -2.90 -2.38 -4.13
N LEU A 47 -2.10 -3.38 -3.75
CA LEU A 47 -0.65 -3.33 -3.89
C LEU A 47 -0.24 -3.23 -5.36
N ASP A 48 -0.85 -4.02 -6.24
CA ASP A 48 -0.59 -3.95 -7.69
C ASP A 48 -0.90 -2.54 -8.26
N LYS A 49 -1.99 -1.91 -7.80
CA LYS A 49 -2.34 -0.53 -8.21
C LYS A 49 -1.36 0.50 -7.71
N LEU A 50 -0.85 0.34 -6.50
CA LEU A 50 0.17 1.22 -5.92
C LEU A 50 1.50 1.07 -6.66
N GLU A 51 1.88 -0.16 -6.99
CA GLU A 51 3.09 -0.46 -7.76
C GLU A 51 3.01 0.12 -9.18
N GLN A 52 1.92 -0.11 -9.90
CA GLN A 52 1.71 0.44 -11.25
C GLN A 52 1.76 1.98 -11.28
N ALA A 53 1.35 2.62 -10.19
CA ALA A 53 1.41 4.07 -10.06
C ALA A 53 2.74 4.59 -9.50
N GLY A 54 3.71 3.71 -9.20
CA GLY A 54 5.05 4.06 -8.74
C GLY A 54 5.12 4.49 -7.27
N TYR A 55 4.12 4.18 -6.45
CA TYR A 55 4.13 4.52 -5.02
C TYR A 55 4.92 3.51 -4.18
N ILE A 56 5.01 2.26 -4.63
CA ILE A 56 5.75 1.17 -3.97
C ILE A 56 6.42 0.29 -5.03
N THR A 57 7.35 -0.55 -4.60
CA THR A 57 7.92 -1.63 -5.41
C THR A 57 7.61 -2.96 -4.75
N ILE A 58 7.19 -3.97 -5.51
CA ILE A 58 6.93 -5.31 -4.97
C ILE A 58 8.06 -6.24 -5.39
N LYS A 59 8.81 -6.75 -4.40
CA LYS A 59 9.82 -7.78 -4.62
C LYS A 59 9.22 -9.16 -4.38
N LYS A 60 9.20 -10.00 -5.42
CA LYS A 60 8.77 -11.40 -5.32
C LYS A 60 10.00 -12.26 -5.08
N ASN A 61 10.10 -12.84 -3.90
CA ASN A 61 11.10 -13.85 -3.59
C ASN A 61 10.50 -15.24 -3.90
N SER A 62 11.28 -16.09 -4.57
CA SER A 62 10.94 -17.48 -4.87
C SER A 62 11.26 -18.41 -3.71
#